data_AF-A0A9E3V201-F1
#
_entry.id   AF-A0A9E3V201-F1
#
_cell.length_a   1.000
_cell.length_b   1.000
_cell.length_c   1.000
_cell.angle_alpha   90.00
_cell.angle_beta   90.00
_cell.angle_gamma   90.00
#
_symmetry.space_group_name_H-M   'P 1'
#
loop_
_entity.id
_entity.type
_entity.pdbx_description
1 polymer ?
#
loop_
_entity_poly.entity_id
_entity_poly.type
_entity_poly.pdbx_seq_one_letter_code
_entity_poly.pdbx_strand_id
1 'polypeptide(L)'
;MTIGTLFDQFLQELGNVYDAEHHFLEAMRSMVGQARNETLRMMLEDHIRMTEEQLRNLEQVYRHLGRPPERIAGQTPPALVADGRRLAEAAGERPEVRDGILASALAKVESFEVTCYRGLVVSAELVGRAEVTSLLRENLDGEEKTARLAESYAATLKQRASAAGAGGEIGVAALHSDCSGQVAGPLVGHASAQDPAEIGMGAGEAGPAGFPVGSAVSGAAAPSGTPRGPGRTGTMNAVEAGLGQADEPSRSVASPDEIAAGIDAQDLGHRDLELP
;
A
#
# COMPACT_ATOMS: atom_id res chain seq x y z
N MET A 1 16.90 -13.74 14.55
CA MET A 1 18.10 -13.22 13.85
C MET A 1 18.49 -11.89 14.49
N THR A 2 19.77 -11.52 14.52
CA THR A 2 20.22 -10.19 14.97
C THR A 2 20.30 -9.25 13.77
N ILE A 3 19.70 -8.07 13.88
CA ILE A 3 19.78 -7.01 12.86
C ILE A 3 20.96 -6.10 13.23
N GLY A 4 22.06 -6.18 12.50
CA GLY A 4 23.31 -5.44 12.81
C GLY A 4 23.53 -4.22 11.92
N THR A 5 22.89 -4.17 10.76
CA THR A 5 23.05 -3.12 9.76
C THR A 5 21.70 -2.72 9.14
N LEU A 6 21.65 -1.53 8.52
CA LEU A 6 20.47 -1.11 7.73
C LEU A 6 20.18 -2.06 6.56
N PHE A 7 21.21 -2.70 6.01
CA PHE A 7 21.02 -3.71 4.97
C PHE A 7 20.38 -4.99 5.53
N ASP A 8 20.74 -5.41 6.75
CA ASP A 8 20.07 -6.54 7.42
C ASP A 8 18.60 -6.22 7.69
N GLN A 9 18.30 -4.99 8.13
CA GLN A 9 16.92 -4.52 8.31
C GLN A 9 16.15 -4.56 6.99
N PHE A 10 16.74 -4.02 5.92
CA PHE A 10 16.14 -4.04 4.58
C PHE A 10 15.80 -5.46 4.12
N LEU A 11 16.73 -6.42 4.30
CA LEU A 11 16.48 -7.83 3.93
C LEU A 11 15.36 -8.46 4.77
N GLN A 12 15.29 -8.12 6.06
CA GLN A 12 14.23 -8.56 6.96
C GLN A 12 12.86 -8.04 6.52
N GLU A 13 12.76 -6.75 6.26
CA GLU A 13 11.52 -6.11 5.80
C GLU A 13 11.11 -6.60 4.41
N LEU A 14 12.07 -6.82 3.50
CA LEU A 14 11.80 -7.34 2.16
C LEU A 14 11.20 -8.75 2.22
N GLY A 15 11.76 -9.63 3.06
CA GLY A 15 11.22 -10.97 3.26
C GLY A 15 9.87 -10.96 3.98
N ASN A 16 9.62 -9.96 4.83
CA ASN A 16 8.34 -9.79 5.49
C ASN A 16 7.24 -9.35 4.54
N VAL A 17 7.49 -8.38 3.67
CA VAL A 17 6.56 -7.97 2.60
C VAL A 17 6.32 -9.13 1.63
N TYR A 18 7.38 -9.83 1.21
CA TYR A 18 7.23 -10.99 0.34
C TYR A 18 6.35 -12.09 0.96
N ASP A 19 6.44 -12.31 2.27
CA ASP A 19 5.54 -13.21 2.99
C ASP A 19 4.11 -12.66 3.09
N ALA A 20 3.96 -11.37 3.36
CA ALA A 20 2.66 -10.69 3.47
C ALA A 20 1.85 -10.79 2.19
N GLU A 21 2.46 -10.48 1.05
CA GLU A 21 1.86 -10.53 -0.29
C GLU A 21 1.29 -11.92 -0.60
N HIS A 22 2.00 -12.99 -0.23
CA HIS A 22 1.48 -14.36 -0.37
C HIS A 22 0.24 -14.60 0.49
N HIS A 23 0.25 -14.12 1.74
CA HIS A 23 -0.88 -14.25 2.65
C HIS A 23 -2.10 -13.47 2.16
N PHE A 24 -1.90 -12.25 1.68
CA PHE A 24 -2.99 -11.41 1.18
C PHE A 24 -3.53 -11.90 -0.15
N LEU A 25 -2.68 -12.40 -1.06
CA LEU A 25 -3.12 -13.05 -2.30
C LEU A 25 -4.07 -14.22 -2.04
N GLU A 26 -3.73 -15.11 -1.10
CA GLU A 26 -4.59 -16.23 -0.71
C GLU A 26 -5.90 -15.74 -0.05
N ALA A 27 -5.80 -14.73 0.81
CA ALA A 27 -6.97 -14.16 1.49
C ALA A 27 -7.93 -13.50 0.49
N MET A 28 -7.43 -12.68 -0.43
CA MET A 28 -8.23 -12.01 -1.45
C MET A 28 -8.96 -12.99 -2.36
N ARG A 29 -8.29 -14.06 -2.79
CA ARG A 29 -8.95 -15.14 -3.57
C ARG A 29 -10.13 -15.76 -2.81
N SER A 30 -10.02 -15.87 -1.48
CA SER A 30 -11.15 -16.29 -0.64
C SER A 30 -12.24 -15.21 -0.52
N MET A 31 -11.85 -13.93 -0.42
CA MET A 31 -12.78 -12.80 -0.29
C MET A 31 -13.65 -12.62 -1.54
N VAL A 32 -13.11 -12.87 -2.74
CA VAL A 32 -13.86 -12.83 -4.02
C VAL A 32 -15.10 -13.72 -3.97
N GLY A 33 -15.00 -14.91 -3.36
CA GLY A 33 -16.15 -15.83 -3.21
C GLY A 33 -17.17 -15.42 -2.15
N GLN A 34 -16.79 -14.53 -1.24
CA GLN A 34 -17.65 -14.06 -0.14
C GLN A 34 -18.39 -12.76 -0.50
N ALA A 35 -17.78 -11.93 -1.34
CA ALA A 35 -18.31 -10.65 -1.78
C ALA A 35 -19.60 -10.83 -2.60
N ARG A 36 -20.62 -10.00 -2.33
CA ARG A 36 -21.86 -9.95 -3.10
C ARG A 36 -21.97 -8.70 -3.96
N ASN A 37 -21.27 -7.65 -3.57
CA ASN A 37 -21.09 -6.46 -4.35
C ASN A 37 -20.13 -6.71 -5.53
N GLU A 38 -20.63 -6.46 -6.74
CA GLU A 38 -19.90 -6.71 -7.98
C GLU A 38 -18.66 -5.82 -8.14
N THR A 39 -18.75 -4.54 -7.78
CA THR A 39 -17.61 -3.62 -7.85
C THR A 39 -16.51 -4.04 -6.88
N LEU A 40 -16.86 -4.46 -5.65
CA LEU A 40 -15.88 -4.98 -4.70
C LEU A 40 -15.19 -6.23 -5.24
N ARG A 41 -15.95 -7.13 -5.88
CA ARG A 41 -15.41 -8.33 -6.50
C ARG A 41 -14.42 -7.99 -7.61
N MET A 42 -14.75 -7.03 -8.47
CA MET A 42 -13.85 -6.54 -9.52
C MET A 42 -12.57 -5.93 -8.93
N MET A 43 -12.70 -5.08 -7.91
CA MET A 43 -11.53 -4.48 -7.23
C MET A 43 -10.59 -5.55 -6.65
N LEU A 44 -11.15 -6.60 -6.03
CA LEU A 44 -10.35 -7.73 -5.53
C LEU A 44 -9.68 -8.50 -6.66
N GLU A 45 -10.38 -8.77 -7.77
CA GLU A 45 -9.82 -9.49 -8.93
C GLU A 45 -8.71 -8.69 -9.63
N ASP A 46 -8.87 -7.37 -9.74
CA ASP A 46 -7.85 -6.47 -10.25
C ASP A 46 -6.62 -6.47 -9.33
N HIS A 47 -6.85 -6.33 -8.03
CA HIS A 47 -5.75 -6.28 -7.08
C HIS A 47 -5.02 -7.63 -6.96
N ILE A 48 -5.71 -8.77 -7.07
CA ILE A 48 -5.08 -10.11 -7.17
C ILE A 48 -4.07 -10.16 -8.33
N ARG A 49 -4.44 -9.64 -9.51
CA ARG A 49 -3.52 -9.60 -10.66
C ARG A 49 -2.32 -8.71 -10.37
N MET A 50 -2.55 -7.55 -9.76
CA MET A 50 -1.50 -6.62 -9.34
C MET A 50 -0.51 -7.28 -8.37
N THR A 51 -1.01 -7.96 -7.34
CA THR A 51 -0.22 -8.74 -6.37
C THR A 51 0.64 -9.81 -7.02
N GLU A 52 0.11 -10.52 -8.01
CA GLU A 52 0.93 -11.48 -8.76
C GLU A 52 2.08 -10.80 -9.52
N GLU A 53 1.92 -9.56 -9.97
CA GLU A 53 3.00 -8.76 -10.58
C GLU A 53 3.98 -8.24 -9.52
N GLN A 54 3.47 -7.76 -8.39
CA GLN A 54 4.27 -7.28 -7.27
C GLN A 54 5.20 -8.37 -6.73
N LEU A 55 4.70 -9.61 -6.62
CA LEU A 55 5.52 -10.79 -6.31
C LEU A 55 6.64 -11.02 -7.33
N ARG A 56 6.37 -10.88 -8.63
CA ARG A 56 7.41 -10.96 -9.69
C ARG A 56 8.43 -9.83 -9.57
N ASN A 57 8.01 -8.64 -9.16
CA ASN A 57 8.90 -7.51 -8.92
C ASN A 57 9.78 -7.75 -7.67
N LEU A 58 9.24 -8.30 -6.60
CA LEU A 58 10.01 -8.70 -5.41
C LEU A 58 11.04 -9.79 -5.75
N GLU A 59 10.67 -10.78 -6.57
CA GLU A 59 11.62 -11.79 -7.07
C GLU A 59 12.73 -11.17 -7.93
N GLN A 60 12.42 -10.15 -8.73
CA GLN A 60 13.43 -9.35 -9.43
C GLN A 60 14.35 -8.61 -8.46
N VAL A 61 13.81 -8.01 -7.41
CA VAL A 61 14.61 -7.36 -6.35
C VAL A 61 15.59 -8.35 -5.74
N TYR A 62 15.14 -9.55 -5.34
CA TYR A 62 16.01 -10.61 -4.82
C TYR A 62 17.12 -11.01 -5.81
N ARG A 63 16.80 -11.12 -7.10
CA ARG A 63 17.79 -11.37 -8.16
C ARG A 63 18.83 -10.26 -8.25
N HIS A 64 18.45 -8.99 -8.19
CA HIS A 64 19.38 -7.85 -8.17
C HIS A 64 20.27 -7.83 -6.92
N LEU A 65 19.78 -8.37 -5.80
CA LEU A 65 20.55 -8.54 -4.56
C LEU A 65 21.45 -9.78 -4.57
N GLY A 66 21.37 -10.63 -5.60
CA GLY A 66 22.11 -11.88 -5.70
C GLY A 66 21.70 -12.91 -4.65
N ARG A 67 20.43 -12.91 -4.23
CA ARG A 67 19.88 -13.76 -3.17
C ARG A 67 18.63 -14.49 -3.66
N PRO A 68 18.34 -15.70 -3.14
CA PRO A 68 17.04 -16.32 -3.37
C PRO A 68 15.94 -15.56 -2.62
N PRO A 69 14.71 -15.50 -3.16
CA PRO A 69 13.56 -15.04 -2.41
C PRO A 69 13.38 -15.83 -1.11
N GLU A 70 13.14 -15.12 -0.01
CA GLU A 70 12.98 -15.70 1.32
C GLU A 70 11.73 -15.11 1.96
N ARG A 71 10.79 -15.97 2.35
CA ARG A 71 9.62 -15.57 3.14
C ARG A 71 10.00 -15.50 4.60
N ILE A 72 9.91 -14.31 5.18
CA ILE A 72 10.17 -14.08 6.61
C ILE A 72 8.83 -13.86 7.30
N ALA A 73 8.34 -14.93 7.94
CA ALA A 73 7.03 -14.97 8.55
C ALA A 73 6.84 -13.87 9.61
N GLY A 74 5.91 -12.96 9.33
CA GLY A 74 5.47 -11.93 10.26
C GLY A 74 4.22 -12.34 11.04
N GLN A 75 3.94 -11.66 12.14
CA GLN A 75 2.69 -11.85 12.89
C GLN A 75 1.55 -10.98 12.34
N THR A 76 1.87 -9.85 11.71
CA THR A 76 0.87 -8.86 11.27
C THR A 76 0.02 -9.33 10.09
N PRO A 77 0.58 -9.81 8.95
CA PRO A 77 -0.23 -10.27 7.83
C PRO A 77 -1.25 -11.37 8.19
N PRO A 78 -0.88 -12.47 8.86
CA PRO A 78 -1.86 -13.49 9.23
C PRO A 78 -2.90 -12.98 10.23
N ALA A 79 -2.54 -12.03 11.12
CA ALA A 79 -3.50 -11.42 12.04
C ALA A 79 -4.54 -10.54 11.34
N LEU A 80 -4.12 -9.74 10.34
CA LEU A 80 -5.04 -8.93 9.53
C LEU A 80 -6.01 -9.81 8.73
N VAL A 81 -5.50 -10.88 8.10
CA VAL A 81 -6.32 -11.87 7.38
C VAL A 81 -7.32 -12.55 8.31
N ALA A 82 -6.88 -12.94 9.51
CA ALA A 82 -7.75 -13.57 10.51
C ALA A 82 -8.85 -12.63 11.01
N ASP A 83 -8.53 -11.34 11.27
CA ASP A 83 -9.52 -10.35 11.70
C ASP A 83 -10.58 -10.11 10.61
N GLY A 84 -10.14 -9.90 9.36
CA GLY A 84 -11.05 -9.72 8.22
C GLY A 84 -12.00 -10.90 8.04
N ARG A 85 -11.47 -12.13 8.08
CA ARG A 85 -12.26 -13.36 7.97
C ARG A 85 -13.28 -13.49 9.11
N ARG A 86 -12.82 -13.35 10.35
CA ARG A 86 -13.66 -13.44 11.55
C ARG A 86 -14.82 -12.45 11.50
N LEU A 87 -14.57 -11.21 11.08
CA LEU A 87 -15.60 -10.18 10.96
C LEU A 87 -16.58 -10.49 9.81
N ALA A 88 -16.08 -10.94 8.66
CA ALA A 88 -16.92 -11.29 7.52
C ALA A 88 -17.87 -12.46 7.84
N GLU A 89 -17.38 -13.46 8.59
CA GLU A 89 -18.18 -14.57 9.12
C GLU A 89 -19.22 -14.07 10.14
N ALA A 90 -18.83 -13.17 11.05
CA ALA A 90 -19.72 -12.59 12.06
C ALA A 90 -20.85 -11.73 11.46
N ALA A 91 -20.72 -11.30 10.20
CA ALA A 91 -21.80 -10.62 9.48
C ALA A 91 -23.05 -11.51 9.29
N GLY A 92 -22.91 -12.84 9.34
CA GLY A 92 -24.03 -13.78 9.17
C GLY A 92 -24.77 -13.55 7.85
N GLU A 93 -26.10 -13.62 7.85
CA GLU A 93 -26.95 -13.47 6.67
C GLU A 93 -27.15 -12.01 6.20
N ARG A 94 -26.22 -11.10 6.51
CA ARG A 94 -26.27 -9.69 6.10
C ARG A 94 -25.19 -9.39 5.05
N PRO A 95 -25.47 -9.60 3.75
CA PRO A 95 -24.47 -9.43 2.71
C PRO A 95 -23.94 -8.00 2.59
N GLU A 96 -24.76 -6.98 2.84
CA GLU A 96 -24.36 -5.57 2.77
C GLU A 96 -23.33 -5.22 3.87
N VAL A 97 -23.54 -5.75 5.08
CA VAL A 97 -22.61 -5.61 6.20
C VAL A 97 -21.32 -6.39 5.90
N ARG A 98 -21.44 -7.60 5.34
CA ARG A 98 -20.29 -8.41 4.95
C ARG A 98 -19.41 -7.70 3.92
N ASP A 99 -20.00 -7.13 2.87
CA ASP A 99 -19.24 -6.42 1.83
C ASP A 99 -18.55 -5.17 2.40
N GLY A 100 -19.20 -4.43 3.30
CA GLY A 100 -18.56 -3.31 4.01
C GLY A 100 -17.38 -3.74 4.89
N ILE A 101 -17.47 -4.92 5.50
CA ILE A 101 -16.37 -5.52 6.28
C ILE A 101 -15.24 -5.96 5.35
N LEU A 102 -15.54 -6.65 4.25
CA LEU A 102 -14.55 -7.10 3.28
C LEU A 102 -13.79 -5.92 2.66
N ALA A 103 -14.47 -4.85 2.26
CA ALA A 103 -13.83 -3.63 1.79
C ALA A 103 -12.96 -2.95 2.87
N SER A 104 -13.40 -2.97 4.13
CA SER A 104 -12.57 -2.48 5.24
C SER A 104 -11.35 -3.34 5.52
N ALA A 105 -11.47 -4.66 5.33
CA ALA A 105 -10.36 -5.58 5.46
C ALA A 105 -9.33 -5.36 4.35
N LEU A 106 -9.78 -5.16 3.11
CA LEU A 106 -8.94 -4.75 1.99
C LEU A 106 -8.18 -3.45 2.33
N ALA A 107 -8.88 -2.38 2.67
CA ALA A 107 -8.25 -1.10 3.02
C ALA A 107 -7.17 -1.19 4.12
N LYS A 108 -7.39 -2.06 5.13
CA LYS A 108 -6.41 -2.31 6.19
C LYS A 108 -5.13 -2.99 5.68
N VAL A 109 -5.25 -3.98 4.78
CA VAL A 109 -4.07 -4.66 4.22
C VAL A 109 -3.30 -3.73 3.29
N GLU A 110 -3.99 -2.97 2.42
CA GLU A 110 -3.36 -1.97 1.55
C GLU A 110 -2.55 -0.94 2.35
N SER A 111 -3.14 -0.41 3.43
CA SER A 111 -2.44 0.57 4.29
C SER A 111 -1.19 0.00 4.94
N PHE A 112 -1.23 -1.28 5.32
CA PHE A 112 -0.05 -1.98 5.82
C PHE A 112 1.02 -2.09 4.74
N GLU A 113 0.66 -2.50 3.52
CA GLU A 113 1.62 -2.67 2.41
C GLU A 113 2.21 -1.34 1.96
N VAL A 114 1.41 -0.29 1.81
CA VAL A 114 1.89 1.08 1.56
C VAL A 114 2.95 1.49 2.59
N THR A 115 2.72 1.20 3.87
CA THR A 115 3.65 1.55 4.95
C THR A 115 4.96 0.79 4.82
N CYS A 116 4.90 -0.51 4.54
CA CYS A 116 6.08 -1.35 4.37
C CYS A 116 6.87 -0.96 3.11
N TYR A 117 6.20 -0.77 1.97
CA TYR A 117 6.87 -0.38 0.71
C TYR A 117 7.53 0.99 0.81
N ARG A 118 6.93 1.98 1.49
CA ARG A 118 7.58 3.27 1.77
C ARG A 118 8.91 3.08 2.52
N GLY A 119 8.92 2.22 3.54
CA GLY A 119 10.14 1.88 4.28
C GLY A 119 11.20 1.19 3.43
N LEU A 120 10.78 0.24 2.58
CA LEU A 120 11.66 -0.46 1.66
C LEU A 120 12.27 0.46 0.59
N VAL A 121 11.49 1.40 0.04
CA VAL A 121 11.97 2.39 -0.93
C VAL A 121 13.06 3.27 -0.31
N VAL A 122 12.83 3.81 0.89
CA VAL A 122 13.84 4.60 1.62
C VAL A 122 15.10 3.77 1.86
N SER A 123 14.94 2.52 2.31
CA SER A 123 16.06 1.62 2.57
C SER A 123 16.85 1.30 1.29
N ALA A 124 16.17 1.06 0.17
CA ALA A 124 16.80 0.79 -1.12
C ALA A 124 17.59 1.98 -1.66
N GLU A 125 17.08 3.20 -1.47
CA GLU A 125 17.78 4.44 -1.81
C GLU A 125 19.08 4.60 -1.03
N LEU A 126 19.06 4.32 0.28
CA LEU A 126 20.25 4.40 1.14
C LEU A 126 21.32 3.36 0.77
N VAL A 127 20.91 2.19 0.27
CA VAL A 127 21.82 1.13 -0.20
C VAL A 127 22.38 1.43 -1.60
N GLY A 128 21.82 2.40 -2.32
CA GLY A 128 22.34 2.90 -3.60
C GLY A 128 22.08 2.00 -4.80
N ARG A 129 20.93 1.31 -4.85
CA ARG A 129 20.56 0.39 -5.94
C ARG A 129 19.33 0.88 -6.71
N ALA A 130 19.56 1.65 -7.76
CA ALA A 130 18.51 2.32 -8.53
C ALA A 130 17.45 1.36 -9.08
N GLU A 131 17.85 0.18 -9.57
CA GLU A 131 16.92 -0.82 -10.12
C GLU A 131 16.01 -1.40 -9.05
N VAL A 132 16.55 -1.65 -7.85
CA VAL A 132 15.77 -2.14 -6.69
C VAL A 132 14.78 -1.08 -6.24
N THR A 133 15.23 0.17 -6.11
CA THR A 133 14.35 1.30 -5.78
C THR A 133 13.22 1.45 -6.80
N SER A 134 13.51 1.32 -8.09
CA SER A 134 12.51 1.45 -9.15
C SER A 134 11.40 0.40 -9.02
N LEU A 135 11.76 -0.88 -8.83
CA LEU A 135 10.80 -1.98 -8.70
C LEU A 135 9.93 -1.82 -7.44
N LEU A 136 10.52 -1.41 -6.32
CA LEU A 136 9.78 -1.19 -5.07
C LEU A 136 8.84 0.01 -5.15
N ARG A 137 9.23 1.07 -5.88
CA ARG A 137 8.36 2.22 -6.15
C ARG A 137 7.19 1.84 -7.07
N GLU A 138 7.43 1.00 -8.07
CA GLU A 138 6.37 0.50 -8.94
C GLU A 138 5.28 -0.23 -8.13
N ASN A 139 5.68 -1.12 -7.21
CA ASN A 139 4.74 -1.77 -6.30
C ASN A 139 4.02 -0.74 -5.41
N LEU A 140 4.77 0.17 -4.79
CA LEU A 140 4.22 1.23 -3.94
C LEU A 140 3.16 2.09 -4.63
N ASP A 141 3.42 2.51 -5.88
CA ASP A 141 2.50 3.35 -6.65
C ASP A 141 1.16 2.63 -6.91
N GLY A 142 1.21 1.31 -7.10
CA GLY A 142 0.03 0.45 -7.16
C GLY A 142 -0.74 0.45 -5.84
N GLU A 143 -0.06 0.14 -4.73
CA GLU A 143 -0.70 0.05 -3.41
C GLU A 143 -1.30 1.38 -2.96
N GLU A 144 -0.63 2.50 -3.22
CA GLU A 144 -1.15 3.80 -2.82
C GLU A 144 -2.46 4.15 -3.55
N LYS A 145 -2.60 3.72 -4.81
CA LYS A 145 -3.85 3.88 -5.56
C LYS A 145 -4.94 2.97 -5.01
N THR A 146 -4.62 1.70 -4.81
CA THR A 146 -5.57 0.70 -4.30
C THR A 146 -6.03 1.03 -2.88
N ALA A 147 -5.14 1.46 -1.99
CA ALA A 147 -5.46 1.92 -0.64
C ALA A 147 -6.52 3.03 -0.65
N ARG A 148 -6.32 4.08 -1.46
CA ARG A 148 -7.27 5.20 -1.57
C ARG A 148 -8.63 4.74 -2.09
N LEU A 149 -8.64 3.88 -3.10
CA LEU A 149 -9.88 3.34 -3.66
C LEU A 149 -10.61 2.44 -2.65
N ALA A 150 -9.89 1.57 -1.95
CA ALA A 150 -10.43 0.67 -0.95
C ALA A 150 -11.01 1.43 0.25
N GLU A 151 -10.33 2.47 0.74
CA GLU A 151 -10.81 3.34 1.82
C GLU A 151 -12.11 4.06 1.42
N SER A 152 -12.13 4.69 0.24
CA SER A 152 -13.31 5.37 -0.29
C SER A 152 -14.48 4.40 -0.46
N TYR A 153 -14.24 3.25 -1.09
CA TYR A 153 -15.28 2.27 -1.35
C TYR A 153 -15.81 1.62 -0.07
N ALA A 154 -14.95 1.38 0.92
CA ALA A 154 -15.37 0.90 2.23
C ALA A 154 -16.31 1.90 2.93
N ALA A 155 -16.07 3.21 2.79
CA ALA A 155 -16.98 4.23 3.29
C ALA A 155 -18.34 4.19 2.57
N THR A 156 -18.33 4.11 1.24
CA THR A 156 -19.55 3.98 0.42
C THR A 156 -20.38 2.77 0.82
N LEU A 157 -19.77 1.59 0.97
CA LEU A 157 -20.49 0.37 1.36
C LEU A 157 -21.07 0.46 2.77
N LYS A 158 -20.37 1.09 3.72
CA LYS A 158 -20.90 1.34 5.07
C LYS A 158 -22.11 2.27 5.05
N GLN A 159 -22.07 3.33 4.26
CA GLN A 159 -23.21 4.24 4.09
C GLN A 159 -24.41 3.53 3.46
N ARG A 160 -24.19 2.70 2.43
CA ARG A 160 -25.23 1.88 1.80
C ARG A 160 -25.83 0.86 2.77
N ALA A 161 -25.00 0.18 3.55
CA ALA A 161 -25.45 -0.76 4.58
C ALA A 161 -26.29 -0.03 5.66
N SER A 162 -25.86 1.17 6.08
CA SER A 162 -26.63 1.99 7.01
C SER A 162 -28.01 2.36 6.46
N ALA A 163 -28.06 2.83 5.21
CA ALA A 163 -29.31 3.17 4.52
C ALA A 163 -30.25 1.96 4.32
N ALA A 164 -29.70 0.76 4.18
CA ALA A 164 -30.46 -0.49 4.10
C ALA A 164 -30.98 -1.00 5.47
N GLY A 165 -30.85 -0.22 6.54
CA GLY A 165 -31.32 -0.57 7.88
C GLY A 165 -30.32 -1.37 8.71
N ALA A 166 -29.09 -1.55 8.24
CA ALA A 166 -28.01 -2.21 8.99
C ALA A 166 -27.12 -1.23 9.80
N GLY A 167 -27.54 0.04 9.92
CA GLY A 167 -26.75 1.08 10.59
C GLY A 167 -26.57 0.88 12.09
N GLY A 168 -27.40 0.06 12.73
CA GLY A 168 -27.49 -0.01 14.20
C GLY A 168 -27.95 1.33 14.79
N GLU A 169 -28.68 1.31 15.90
CA GLU A 169 -28.99 2.57 16.58
C GLU A 169 -27.68 3.17 17.11
N ILE A 170 -27.27 4.32 16.57
CA ILE A 170 -26.51 5.26 17.39
C ILE A 170 -27.49 5.65 18.48
N GLY A 171 -27.33 5.09 19.68
CA GLY A 171 -28.07 5.52 20.85
C GLY A 171 -27.69 6.96 21.19
N VAL A 172 -28.26 7.93 20.46
CA VAL A 172 -28.17 9.36 20.79
C VAL A 172 -29.18 9.64 21.91
N ALA A 173 -29.00 8.97 23.05
CA ALA A 173 -29.77 9.22 24.27
C ALA A 173 -29.03 10.19 25.22
N ALA A 174 -28.02 10.94 24.77
CA ALA A 174 -27.19 11.74 25.68
C ALA A 174 -26.61 13.04 25.10
N LEU A 175 -27.29 13.76 24.19
CA LEU A 175 -26.91 15.14 23.83
C LEU A 175 -28.07 16.13 23.84
N HIS A 176 -29.00 15.96 24.78
CA HIS A 176 -29.81 17.07 25.31
C HIS A 176 -29.57 17.14 26.82
N SER A 177 -28.39 17.64 27.21
CA SER A 177 -28.20 18.17 28.56
C SER A 177 -28.35 19.68 28.47
N ASP A 178 -29.38 20.17 29.12
CA ASP A 178 -29.79 21.56 29.28
C ASP A 178 -28.64 22.57 29.34
N CYS A 179 -28.50 23.40 28.30
CA CYS A 179 -27.80 24.66 28.38
C CYS A 179 -28.81 25.76 28.76
N SER A 180 -29.28 25.71 30.01
CA SER A 180 -29.94 26.83 30.68
C SER A 180 -29.07 27.26 31.85
N GLY A 181 -27.89 27.79 31.52
CA GLY A 181 -26.96 28.40 32.47
C GLY A 181 -26.93 29.91 32.27
N GLN A 182 -27.74 30.62 33.04
CA GLN A 182 -27.86 32.07 33.04
C GLN A 182 -26.55 32.70 33.54
N VAL A 183 -25.94 33.55 32.70
CA VAL A 183 -24.83 34.43 33.06
C VAL A 183 -25.36 35.68 33.76
N ALA A 184 -24.85 36.00 34.96
CA ALA A 184 -24.64 37.38 35.43
C ALA A 184 -23.97 37.43 36.81
N GLY A 185 -22.82 38.10 36.90
CA GLY A 185 -22.24 38.60 38.16
C GLY A 185 -20.73 38.85 38.07
N PRO A 186 -20.24 40.11 38.17
CA PRO A 186 -18.81 40.42 38.05
C PRO A 186 -18.14 40.48 39.43
N LEU A 187 -16.92 39.96 39.55
CA LEU A 187 -16.03 40.32 40.67
C LEU A 187 -14.62 40.65 40.17
N VAL A 188 -14.23 41.85 40.56
CA VAL A 188 -12.96 42.56 40.40
C VAL A 188 -11.89 41.91 41.29
N GLY A 189 -10.63 41.89 40.86
CA GLY A 189 -9.52 41.52 41.76
C GLY A 189 -8.15 41.51 41.10
N HIS A 190 -7.33 42.51 41.44
CA HIS A 190 -5.95 42.77 41.00
C HIS A 190 -4.95 41.60 41.14
N ALA A 191 -3.93 41.54 40.27
CA ALA A 191 -2.53 41.88 40.64
C ALA A 191 -1.50 41.58 39.51
N SER A 192 -0.75 42.64 39.19
CA SER A 192 0.64 42.79 38.74
C SER A 192 1.41 41.76 37.90
N ALA A 193 2.07 42.36 36.91
CA ALA A 193 3.15 41.86 36.07
C ALA A 193 4.40 41.38 36.81
N GLN A 194 5.15 40.47 36.18
CA GLN A 194 6.60 40.54 36.03
C GLN A 194 7.08 39.65 34.86
N ASP A 195 8.07 40.18 34.14
CA ASP A 195 8.67 39.76 32.86
C ASP A 195 9.74 38.63 33.02
N PRO A 196 10.36 38.13 31.93
CA PRO A 196 10.91 36.77 31.82
C PRO A 196 12.37 36.65 32.26
N ALA A 197 12.82 35.42 32.54
CA ALA A 197 14.23 35.10 32.79
C ALA A 197 14.76 34.13 31.72
N GLU A 198 15.78 34.61 31.01
CA GLU A 198 16.74 33.88 30.17
C GLU A 198 17.54 32.85 30.98
N ILE A 199 17.96 31.76 30.34
CA ILE A 199 19.15 31.02 30.74
C ILE A 199 19.94 30.64 29.49
N GLY A 200 21.19 31.10 29.44
CA GLY A 200 22.06 31.11 28.29
C GLY A 200 23.04 29.93 28.14
N MET A 201 23.93 30.18 27.18
CA MET A 201 25.00 29.39 26.57
C MET A 201 25.92 28.57 27.50
N GLY A 202 26.38 27.43 26.96
CA GLY A 202 27.61 26.76 27.38
C GLY A 202 28.32 26.12 26.18
N ALA A 203 29.46 26.69 25.78
CA ALA A 203 30.34 26.24 24.72
C ALA A 203 31.31 25.14 25.20
N GLY A 204 31.82 24.33 24.26
CA GLY A 204 32.92 23.40 24.50
C GLY A 204 33.52 22.86 23.20
N GLU A 205 34.57 23.51 22.71
CA GLU A 205 35.45 23.04 21.63
C GLU A 205 36.44 21.95 22.12
N ALA A 206 36.79 21.01 21.24
CA ALA A 206 38.15 20.46 21.10
C ALA A 206 38.29 19.75 19.74
N GLY A 207 39.14 20.28 18.87
CA GLY A 207 39.54 19.69 17.57
C GLY A 207 40.73 18.71 17.66
N PRO A 208 41.56 18.55 16.61
CA PRO A 208 41.46 17.40 15.72
C PRO A 208 42.76 16.57 15.58
N ALA A 209 42.65 15.35 15.07
CA ALA A 209 43.72 14.56 14.43
C ALA A 209 43.04 13.77 13.29
N GLY A 210 43.48 13.76 12.03
CA GLY A 210 44.82 13.91 11.47
C GLY A 210 45.26 12.54 10.91
N PHE A 211 45.70 12.53 9.64
CA PHE A 211 46.36 11.43 8.87
C PHE A 211 45.49 10.55 7.95
N PRO A 212 46.02 10.08 6.80
CA PRO A 212 46.38 10.92 5.64
C PRO A 212 45.82 10.37 4.31
N VAL A 213 45.86 11.23 3.30
CA VAL A 213 45.60 10.93 1.88
C VAL A 213 46.84 10.25 1.27
N GLY A 214 46.63 9.16 0.53
CA GLY A 214 47.64 8.52 -0.33
C GLY A 214 47.11 8.43 -1.77
N SER A 215 47.86 9.01 -2.70
CA SER A 215 47.54 9.16 -4.12
C SER A 215 48.32 8.15 -4.98
N ALA A 216 47.68 7.71 -6.08
CA ALA A 216 48.20 7.27 -7.40
C ALA A 216 49.42 6.31 -7.51
N VAL A 217 49.31 5.24 -8.32
CA VAL A 217 49.85 5.13 -9.71
C VAL A 217 49.59 3.76 -10.38
N SER A 218 49.11 3.83 -11.64
CA SER A 218 49.57 3.14 -12.87
C SER A 218 49.65 1.60 -13.04
N GLY A 219 49.13 1.12 -14.19
CA GLY A 219 49.48 -0.15 -14.86
C GLY A 219 48.28 -0.87 -15.49
N ALA A 220 47.77 -0.49 -16.66
CA ALA A 220 48.17 -0.98 -18.00
C ALA A 220 48.15 -2.52 -18.18
N ALA A 221 47.20 -3.04 -18.98
CA ALA A 221 47.43 -3.86 -20.19
C ALA A 221 46.27 -4.83 -20.50
N ALA A 222 45.70 -4.69 -21.70
CA ALA A 222 44.95 -5.73 -22.40
C ALA A 222 45.89 -6.89 -22.83
N PRO A 223 45.36 -8.03 -23.30
CA PRO A 223 45.23 -8.13 -24.75
C PRO A 223 43.96 -8.80 -25.28
N SER A 224 43.62 -8.31 -26.47
CA SER A 224 42.79 -8.88 -27.51
C SER A 224 43.08 -10.35 -27.84
N GLY A 225 42.03 -11.11 -28.15
CA GLY A 225 42.14 -12.40 -28.83
C GLY A 225 40.79 -12.93 -29.31
N THR A 226 40.37 -12.50 -30.51
CA THR A 226 39.41 -13.25 -31.33
C THR A 226 40.16 -14.28 -32.18
N PRO A 227 39.51 -15.38 -32.58
CA PRO A 227 39.29 -15.54 -34.02
C PRO A 227 37.92 -16.13 -34.41
N ARG A 228 37.23 -15.36 -35.26
CA ARG A 228 36.50 -15.68 -36.51
C ARG A 228 36.27 -17.15 -36.95
N GLY A 229 34.98 -17.57 -36.90
CA GLY A 229 34.17 -18.22 -37.97
C GLY A 229 34.45 -19.67 -38.42
N PRO A 230 33.65 -20.26 -39.35
CA PRO A 230 32.40 -19.78 -39.98
C PRO A 230 31.24 -20.82 -40.10
N GLY A 231 30.02 -20.30 -40.37
CA GLY A 231 29.13 -20.80 -41.44
C GLY A 231 28.15 -21.95 -41.18
N ARG A 232 26.84 -21.67 -41.43
CA ARG A 232 25.81 -22.46 -42.18
C ARG A 232 24.44 -21.85 -41.85
N THR A 233 23.80 -21.04 -42.69
CA THR A 233 22.99 -21.35 -43.91
C THR A 233 22.01 -22.53 -43.78
N GLY A 234 20.71 -22.19 -43.90
CA GLY A 234 19.56 -23.11 -44.06
C GLY A 234 18.26 -22.38 -43.67
N THR A 235 17.69 -21.53 -44.54
CA THR A 235 16.57 -21.82 -45.48
C THR A 235 15.29 -22.36 -44.84
N MET A 236 14.25 -21.51 -44.90
CA MET A 236 12.83 -21.75 -45.16
C MET A 236 12.14 -22.96 -44.51
N ASN A 237 11.07 -22.69 -43.76
CA ASN A 237 9.73 -23.11 -44.20
C ASN A 237 8.64 -22.29 -43.51
N ALA A 238 7.87 -21.60 -44.34
CA ALA A 238 6.52 -21.14 -44.04
C ALA A 238 5.60 -22.36 -44.06
N VAL A 239 4.73 -22.48 -43.05
CA VAL A 239 3.53 -23.30 -43.13
C VAL A 239 2.39 -22.42 -42.65
N GLU A 240 1.61 -21.96 -43.61
CA GLU A 240 0.26 -21.47 -43.39
C GLU A 240 -0.63 -22.61 -42.90
N ALA A 241 -1.39 -22.36 -41.84
CA ALA A 241 -2.65 -23.03 -41.59
C ALA A 241 -3.53 -22.07 -40.78
N GLY A 242 -4.38 -21.33 -41.48
CA GLY A 242 -5.45 -20.56 -40.86
C GLY A 242 -6.59 -21.48 -40.45
N LEU A 243 -7.16 -21.27 -39.26
CA LEU A 243 -8.52 -21.64 -38.91
C LEU A 243 -9.05 -20.71 -37.82
N GLY A 244 -10.16 -20.03 -38.14
CA GLY A 244 -11.27 -19.77 -37.21
C GLY A 244 -11.15 -18.60 -36.24
N GLN A 245 -11.56 -17.41 -36.69
CA GLN A 245 -12.10 -16.37 -35.81
C GLN A 245 -13.42 -16.86 -35.19
N ALA A 246 -13.49 -16.86 -33.86
CA ALA A 246 -14.74 -16.79 -33.12
C ALA A 246 -14.68 -15.47 -32.33
N ASP A 247 -15.48 -14.50 -32.79
CA ASP A 247 -15.72 -13.24 -32.08
C ASP A 247 -16.50 -13.53 -30.79
N GLU A 248 -15.80 -13.59 -29.67
CA GLU A 248 -16.36 -13.36 -28.34
C GLU A 248 -16.48 -11.85 -28.14
N PRO A 249 -17.64 -11.30 -27.74
CA PRO A 249 -17.75 -9.88 -27.46
C PRO A 249 -16.94 -9.53 -26.21
N SER A 250 -15.79 -8.91 -26.43
CA SER A 250 -14.99 -8.24 -25.39
C SER A 250 -15.89 -7.30 -24.59
N ARG A 251 -16.31 -7.73 -23.40
CA ARG A 251 -16.83 -6.80 -22.39
C ARG A 251 -15.65 -5.92 -22.00
N SER A 252 -15.72 -4.66 -22.40
CA SER A 252 -14.81 -3.60 -21.97
C SER A 252 -14.80 -3.58 -20.44
N VAL A 253 -13.72 -4.09 -19.85
CA VAL A 253 -13.47 -3.99 -18.42
C VAL A 253 -13.13 -2.53 -18.17
N ALA A 254 -13.97 -1.85 -17.38
CA ALA A 254 -13.74 -0.44 -17.05
C ALA A 254 -12.37 -0.29 -16.37
N SER A 255 -11.59 0.70 -16.81
CA SER A 255 -10.31 1.05 -16.19
C SER A 255 -10.51 1.39 -14.71
N PRO A 256 -9.51 1.18 -13.83
CA PRO A 256 -9.56 1.66 -12.44
C PRO A 256 -9.96 3.15 -12.32
N ASP A 257 -9.55 3.98 -13.29
CA ASP A 257 -9.93 5.39 -13.37
C ASP A 257 -11.43 5.58 -13.73
N GLU A 258 -12.01 4.68 -14.53
CA GLU A 258 -13.44 4.68 -14.87
C GLU A 258 -14.30 4.16 -13.72
N ILE A 259 -13.79 3.23 -12.90
CA ILE A 259 -14.43 2.79 -11.65
C ILE A 259 -14.41 3.93 -10.64
N ALA A 260 -13.28 4.63 -10.49
CA ALA A 260 -13.16 5.82 -9.64
C ALA A 260 -14.13 6.94 -10.09
N ALA A 261 -14.17 7.24 -11.39
CA ALA A 261 -15.10 8.22 -11.96
C ALA A 261 -16.57 7.79 -11.86
N GLY A 262 -16.85 6.49 -11.93
CA GLY A 262 -18.19 5.92 -11.75
C GLY A 262 -18.70 5.99 -10.31
N ILE A 263 -17.80 5.98 -9.32
CA ILE A 263 -18.14 6.22 -7.91
C ILE A 263 -18.55 7.68 -7.70
N ASP A 264 -17.81 8.64 -8.28
CA ASP A 264 -18.13 10.08 -8.19
C ASP A 264 -19.43 10.45 -8.92
N ALA A 265 -19.73 9.82 -10.06
CA ALA A 265 -20.91 10.16 -10.86
C ALA A 265 -22.25 9.70 -10.24
N GLN A 266 -22.24 8.77 -9.27
CA GLN A 266 -23.45 8.30 -8.60
C GLN A 266 -23.78 9.08 -7.31
N ASP A 267 -22.95 10.05 -6.89
CA ASP A 267 -23.04 10.70 -5.57
C ASP A 267 -23.30 12.22 -5.59
N LEU A 268 -23.85 12.77 -6.67
CA LEU A 268 -24.32 14.17 -6.71
C LEU A 268 -25.85 14.26 -6.82
N GLY A 269 -26.52 13.74 -5.80
CA GLY A 269 -27.88 14.13 -5.45
C GLY A 269 -27.87 15.49 -4.75
N HIS A 270 -28.13 16.56 -5.50
CA HIS A 270 -28.35 17.94 -5.06
C HIS A 270 -28.86 18.11 -3.62
N ARG A 271 -28.08 18.81 -2.79
CA ARG A 271 -28.60 19.63 -1.70
C ARG A 271 -27.94 21.00 -1.75
N ASP A 272 -28.56 21.90 -2.51
CA ASP A 272 -28.42 23.33 -2.30
C ASP A 272 -28.98 23.67 -0.92
N LEU A 273 -28.09 23.89 0.04
CA LEU A 273 -28.41 24.55 1.29
C LEU A 273 -27.88 25.98 1.19
N GLU A 274 -28.76 26.89 0.77
CA GLU A 274 -28.62 28.31 1.07
C GLU A 274 -28.60 28.46 2.60
N LEU A 275 -27.50 29.00 3.12
CA LEU A 275 -27.38 29.43 4.51
C LEU A 275 -27.90 30.88 4.63
N PRO A 276 -28.61 31.24 5.71
CA PRO A 276 -29.03 32.62 5.99
C PRO A 276 -27.87 33.53 6.40
#